data_AF-A0A2J2H9S6-F1
#
_entry.id   AF-A0A2J2H9S6-F1
#
_cell.length_a   1.000
_cell.length_b   1.000
_cell.length_c   1.000
_cell.angle_alpha   90.00
_cell.angle_beta   90.00
_cell.angle_gamma   90.00
#
_symmetry.space_group_name_H-M   'P 1'
#
loop_
_entity.id
_entity.type
_entity.pdbx_description
1 polymer ?
#
loop_
_entity_poly.entity_id
_entity_poly.type
_entity_poly.pdbx_seq_one_letter_code
_entity_poly.pdbx_strand_id
1 'polypeptide(L)'
;MEAKPLTSAEEAWRIAASLNYRQRDGTVVAVAQDAETGEVLMVAHMDLVAVFLTLVTGLAHYWSTSRRRLWLKGETSGHYQYVVEFRTDCDGDAVLLKVVQMGAACHTGSRSCFGSRYSKLLPEPGKLKSRLIAD
;
A
#
# COMPACT_ATOMS: atom_id res chain seq x y z
N MET A 1 12.02 -15.20 3.42
CA MET A 1 12.08 -14.44 2.15
C MET A 1 13.11 -13.36 2.33
N GLU A 2 13.93 -13.08 1.32
CA GLU A 2 14.92 -12.01 1.38
C GLU A 2 14.37 -10.77 0.66
N ALA A 3 14.49 -9.60 1.29
CA ALA A 3 14.07 -8.36 0.68
C ALA A 3 15.08 -7.92 -0.38
N LYS A 4 14.59 -7.37 -1.49
CA LYS A 4 15.42 -6.92 -2.61
C LYS A 4 15.01 -5.53 -3.04
N PRO A 5 15.95 -4.61 -3.31
CA PRO A 5 15.63 -3.32 -3.90
C PRO A 5 14.81 -3.49 -5.17
N LEU A 6 13.79 -2.65 -5.36
CA LEU A 6 13.04 -2.59 -6.62
C LEU A 6 13.84 -1.87 -7.70
N THR A 7 14.71 -0.94 -7.30
CA THR A 7 15.56 -0.16 -8.20
C THR A 7 16.78 0.41 -7.46
N SER A 8 17.66 1.10 -8.18
CA SER A 8 18.83 1.76 -7.60
C SER A 8 18.41 2.93 -6.70
N ALA A 9 19.30 3.36 -5.79
CA ALA A 9 19.01 4.51 -4.93
C ALA A 9 18.76 5.80 -5.74
N GLU A 10 19.47 5.98 -6.86
CA GLU A 10 19.29 7.15 -7.72
C GLU A 10 17.90 7.16 -8.38
N GLU A 11 17.47 6.03 -8.94
CA GLU A 11 16.13 5.90 -9.53
C GLU A 11 15.04 6.01 -8.46
N ALA A 12 15.24 5.38 -7.30
CA ALA A 12 14.30 5.46 -6.19
C ALA A 12 14.08 6.90 -5.73
N TRP A 13 15.13 7.71 -5.68
CA TRP A 13 15.03 9.13 -5.37
C TRP A 13 14.28 9.90 -6.46
N ARG A 14 14.57 9.63 -7.74
CA ARG A 14 13.86 10.26 -8.87
C ARG A 14 12.35 9.97 -8.82
N ILE A 15 11.96 8.72 -8.60
CA ILE A 15 10.57 8.31 -8.43
C ILE A 15 9.96 9.03 -7.21
N ALA A 16 10.57 8.90 -6.03
CA ALA A 16 10.05 9.51 -4.81
C ALA A 16 9.88 11.04 -4.95
N ALA A 17 10.84 11.74 -5.55
CA ALA A 17 10.78 13.19 -5.72
C ALA A 17 9.72 13.66 -6.75
N SER A 18 9.24 12.76 -7.62
CA SER A 18 8.24 13.07 -8.66
C SER A 18 6.78 13.01 -8.18
N LEU A 19 6.52 12.43 -7.00
CA LEU A 19 5.17 12.24 -6.48
C LEU A 19 4.55 13.53 -5.93
N ASN A 20 3.22 13.56 -5.89
CA ASN A 20 2.41 14.66 -5.41
C ASN A 20 2.01 14.45 -3.94
N TYR A 21 2.86 14.92 -3.02
CA TYR A 21 2.68 14.77 -1.57
C TYR A 21 1.63 15.74 -0.97
N ARG A 22 0.43 15.78 -1.53
CA ARG A 22 -0.65 16.71 -1.12
C ARG A 22 -1.54 16.19 0.01
N GLN A 23 -1.32 14.97 0.48
CA GLN A 23 -2.08 14.39 1.58
C GLN A 23 -1.51 14.83 2.94
N ARG A 24 -2.18 14.44 4.02
CA ARG A 24 -1.83 14.83 5.40
C ARG A 24 -0.33 14.64 5.69
N ASP A 25 0.28 15.64 6.35
CA ASP A 25 1.70 15.67 6.70
C ASP A 25 2.67 15.57 5.50
N GLY A 26 2.25 15.96 4.29
CA GLY A 26 3.11 15.91 3.10
C GLY A 26 3.35 14.47 2.65
N THR A 27 2.26 13.72 2.48
CA THR A 27 2.31 12.29 2.14
C THR A 27 1.56 11.97 0.85
N VAL A 28 1.76 10.76 0.34
CA VAL A 28 0.86 10.07 -0.61
C VAL A 28 0.06 9.00 0.13
N VAL A 29 -1.09 8.61 -0.42
CA VAL A 29 -1.82 7.41 0.05
C VAL A 29 -1.10 6.16 -0.47
N ALA A 30 -0.87 5.17 0.38
CA ALA A 30 -0.34 3.87 -0.01
C ALA A 30 -1.38 2.78 0.23
N VAL A 31 -1.72 2.05 -0.85
CA VAL A 31 -2.56 0.85 -0.79
C VAL A 31 -1.64 -0.37 -0.85
N ALA A 32 -1.65 -1.22 0.17
CA ALA A 32 -0.97 -2.50 0.13
C ALA A 32 -1.96 -3.57 -0.34
N GLN A 33 -1.62 -4.24 -1.44
CA GLN A 33 -2.42 -5.30 -2.02
C GLN A 33 -1.58 -6.58 -2.12
N ASP A 34 -2.17 -7.71 -1.77
CA ASP A 34 -1.51 -8.98 -1.96
C ASP A 34 -1.17 -9.21 -3.45
N ALA A 35 0.07 -9.61 -3.70
CA ALA A 35 0.58 -9.78 -5.05
C ALA A 35 -0.13 -10.92 -5.80
N GLU A 36 -0.48 -11.99 -5.11
CA GLU A 36 -1.05 -13.20 -5.68
C GLU A 36 -2.59 -13.12 -5.75
N THR A 37 -3.24 -12.76 -4.64
CA THR A 37 -4.71 -12.83 -4.55
C THR A 37 -5.41 -11.55 -5.03
N GLY A 38 -4.68 -10.43 -5.09
CA GLY A 38 -5.28 -9.12 -5.35
C GLY A 38 -6.11 -8.57 -4.18
N GLU A 39 -6.10 -9.24 -3.02
CA GLU A 39 -6.77 -8.76 -1.81
C GLU A 39 -6.12 -7.45 -1.32
N VAL A 40 -6.91 -6.41 -1.08
CA VAL A 40 -6.39 -5.21 -0.41
C VAL A 40 -6.16 -5.54 1.06
N LEU A 41 -4.92 -5.37 1.51
CA LEU A 41 -4.48 -5.74 2.86
C LEU A 41 -4.63 -4.57 3.84
N MET A 42 -4.19 -3.38 3.44
CA MET A 42 -4.26 -2.18 4.28
C MET A 42 -4.08 -0.90 3.46
N VAL A 43 -4.39 0.23 4.08
CA VAL A 43 -4.10 1.58 3.57
C VAL A 43 -3.30 2.33 4.63
N ALA A 44 -2.31 3.11 4.19
CA ALA A 44 -1.50 3.96 5.06
C ALA A 44 -1.02 5.21 4.29
N HIS A 45 -0.20 6.03 4.94
CA HIS A 45 0.46 7.17 4.33
C HIS A 45 1.94 6.86 4.10
N MET A 46 2.53 7.48 3.08
CA MET A 46 3.98 7.49 2.86
C MET A 46 4.45 8.92 2.61
N ASP A 47 5.42 9.39 3.41
CA ASP A 47 6.18 10.58 3.07
C ASP A 47 7.28 10.22 2.04
N LEU A 48 8.02 11.22 1.58
CA LEU A 48 9.08 11.04 0.59
C LEU A 48 10.11 10.00 1.04
N VAL A 49 10.49 10.03 2.31
CA VAL A 49 11.48 9.10 2.88
C VAL A 49 10.93 7.67 2.91
N ALA A 50 9.66 7.48 3.27
CA ALA A 50 9.01 6.17 3.23
C ALA A 50 8.95 5.59 1.81
N VAL A 51 8.64 6.40 0.79
CA VAL A 51 8.65 5.96 -0.61
C VAL A 51 10.06 5.53 -1.03
N PHE A 52 11.05 6.39 -0.77
CA PHE A 52 12.45 6.09 -1.09
C PHE A 52 12.92 4.80 -0.43
N LEU A 53 12.72 4.65 0.88
CA LEU A 53 13.12 3.45 1.62
C LEU A 53 12.39 2.21 1.13
N THR A 54 11.12 2.32 0.78
CA THR A 54 10.35 1.21 0.21
C THR A 54 11.00 0.70 -1.08
N LEU A 55 11.38 1.60 -1.98
CA LEU A 55 11.99 1.26 -3.27
C LEU A 55 13.40 0.66 -3.13
N VAL A 56 14.22 1.17 -2.20
CA VAL A 56 15.61 0.69 -2.04
C VAL A 56 15.75 -0.54 -1.14
N THR A 57 14.81 -0.77 -0.22
CA THR A 57 14.86 -1.94 0.68
C THR A 57 14.04 -3.12 0.16
N GLY A 58 13.00 -2.86 -0.66
CA GLY A 58 12.00 -3.87 -0.99
C GLY A 58 11.04 -4.21 0.15
N LEU A 59 11.04 -3.44 1.23
CA LEU A 59 10.13 -3.59 2.37
C LEU A 59 9.23 -2.38 2.50
N ALA A 60 7.95 -2.58 2.79
CA ALA A 60 7.00 -1.48 2.93
C ALA A 60 7.33 -0.61 4.15
N HIS A 61 7.72 0.64 3.90
CA HIS A 61 7.89 1.69 4.90
C HIS A 61 6.73 2.66 4.80
N TYR A 62 6.27 3.17 5.93
CA TYR A 62 5.10 4.03 6.01
C TYR A 62 5.35 5.22 6.93
N TRP A 63 4.56 6.26 6.76
CA TRP A 63 4.47 7.41 7.67
C TRP A 63 3.28 7.26 8.61
N SER A 64 3.51 7.37 9.90
CA SER A 64 2.45 7.41 10.91
C SER A 64 2.03 8.87 11.15
N THR A 65 0.87 9.28 10.65
CA THR A 65 0.35 10.65 10.83
C THR A 65 0.02 11.00 12.27
N SER A 66 -0.27 10.01 13.12
CA SER A 66 -0.51 10.21 14.56
C SER A 66 0.79 10.33 15.36
N ARG A 67 1.78 9.47 15.07
CA ARG A 67 3.08 9.49 15.76
C ARG A 67 4.09 10.44 15.12
N ARG A 68 3.75 11.03 13.97
CA ARG A 68 4.58 11.89 13.13
C ARG A 68 5.99 11.30 12.93
N ARG A 69 6.03 10.02 12.56
CA ARG A 69 7.30 9.30 12.33
C ARG A 69 7.16 8.21 11.28
N LEU A 70 8.28 7.93 10.62
CA LEU A 70 8.49 6.76 9.79
C LEU A 70 8.37 5.47 10.61
N TRP A 71 7.90 4.40 9.99
CA TRP A 71 7.96 3.05 10.54
C TRP A 71 8.06 2.00 9.44
N LEU A 72 8.74 0.89 9.73
CA LEU A 72 8.83 -0.27 8.84
C LEU A 72 7.73 -1.27 9.21
N LYS A 73 6.91 -1.68 8.23
CA LYS A 73 5.85 -2.67 8.50
C LYS A 73 6.46 -3.99 8.94
N GLY A 74 6.10 -4.40 10.14
CA GLY A 74 6.60 -5.64 10.74
C GLY A 74 7.82 -5.46 11.63
N GLU A 75 8.35 -4.24 11.81
CA GLU A 75 9.54 -3.98 12.65
C GLU A 75 9.44 -4.55 14.07
N THR A 76 8.22 -4.55 14.64
CA THR A 76 7.96 -5.09 15.99
C THR A 76 7.43 -6.53 15.96
N SER A 77 6.60 -6.88 14.97
CA SER A 77 5.86 -8.16 14.97
C SER A 77 6.48 -9.25 14.08
N GLY A 78 7.48 -8.92 13.27
CA GLY A 78 7.98 -9.80 12.20
C GLY A 78 7.06 -9.96 10.99
N HIS A 79 5.90 -9.29 10.97
CA HIS A 79 4.91 -9.39 9.89
C HIS A 79 5.22 -8.41 8.75
N TYR A 80 6.35 -8.65 8.09
CA TYR A 80 6.86 -7.83 7.00
C TYR A 80 6.00 -7.90 5.72
N GLN A 81 6.10 -6.84 4.92
CA GLN A 81 5.55 -6.77 3.57
C GLN A 81 6.71 -6.63 2.58
N TYR A 82 6.94 -7.69 1.79
CA TYR A 82 7.95 -7.69 0.74
C TYR A 82 7.32 -7.13 -0.52
N VAL A 83 7.80 -5.97 -0.98
CA VAL A 83 7.25 -5.29 -2.14
C VAL A 83 7.80 -5.94 -3.39
N VAL A 84 6.91 -6.36 -4.27
CA VAL A 84 7.25 -6.97 -5.57
C VAL A 84 6.90 -6.06 -6.74
N GLU A 85 6.03 -5.08 -6.53
CA GLU A 85 5.68 -4.06 -7.51
C GLU A 85 5.28 -2.75 -6.82
N PHE A 86 5.70 -1.63 -7.39
CA PHE A 86 5.30 -0.28 -6.98
C PHE A 86 4.66 0.41 -8.18
N ARG A 87 3.42 0.87 -8.03
CA ARG A 87 2.72 1.67 -9.04
C ARG A 87 2.31 3.01 -8.47
N THR A 88 2.30 4.02 -9.31
CA THR A 88 1.70 5.33 -9.03
C THR A 88 0.34 5.41 -9.69
N ASP A 89 -0.57 6.20 -9.12
CA ASP A 89 -1.79 6.58 -9.82
C ASP A 89 -1.55 7.69 -10.85
N CYS A 90 -2.63 8.17 -11.47
CA CYS A 90 -2.54 9.05 -12.64
C CYS A 90 -2.05 10.47 -12.35
N ASP A 91 -2.24 10.96 -11.12
CA ASP A 91 -1.82 12.30 -10.68
C ASP A 91 -0.79 12.26 -9.53
N GLY A 92 -0.30 11.06 -9.21
CA GLY A 92 0.89 10.82 -8.40
C GLY A 92 0.69 11.05 -6.91
N ASP A 93 -0.54 11.14 -6.42
CA ASP A 93 -0.83 11.36 -5.00
C ASP A 93 -1.23 10.07 -4.24
N ALA A 94 -1.30 8.95 -4.96
CA ALA A 94 -1.41 7.63 -4.39
C ALA A 94 -0.50 6.60 -5.07
N VAL A 95 -0.17 5.55 -4.32
CA VAL A 95 0.65 4.43 -4.76
C VAL A 95 0.00 3.11 -4.41
N LEU A 96 0.17 2.12 -5.29
CA LEU A 96 -0.21 0.73 -5.07
C LEU A 96 1.06 -0.10 -4.88
N LEU A 97 1.19 -0.71 -3.70
CA LEU A 97 2.20 -1.71 -3.42
C LEU A 97 1.61 -3.10 -3.64
N LYS A 98 2.15 -3.86 -4.58
CA LYS A 98 1.93 -5.31 -4.62
C LYS A 98 2.93 -5.95 -3.69
N VAL A 99 2.44 -6.69 -2.70
CA VAL A 99 3.27 -7.23 -1.63
C VAL A 99 3.05 -8.72 -1.42
N VAL A 100 4.11 -9.41 -1.00
CA VAL A 100 4.02 -10.70 -0.32
C VAL A 100 3.98 -10.42 1.19
N GLN A 101 2.84 -10.72 1.81
CA GLN A 101 2.62 -10.48 3.25
C GLN A 101 3.11 -11.67 4.07
N MET A 102 4.01 -11.42 5.02
CA MET A 102 4.33 -12.38 6.09
C MET A 102 3.41 -12.20 7.28
N GLY A 103 2.79 -13.27 7.77
CA GLY A 103 1.88 -13.22 8.91
C GLY A 103 0.66 -12.32 8.65
N ALA A 104 0.20 -11.61 9.68
CA ALA A 104 -0.95 -10.72 9.60
C ALA A 104 -0.57 -9.29 9.15
N ALA A 105 -1.30 -8.72 8.20
CA ALA A 105 -1.17 -7.29 7.90
C ALA A 105 -1.75 -6.43 9.03
N CYS A 106 -2.84 -6.89 9.65
CA CYS A 106 -3.56 -6.15 10.67
C CYS A 106 -3.05 -6.45 12.09
N HIS A 107 -3.10 -5.46 12.98
CA HIS A 107 -2.76 -5.61 14.40
C HIS A 107 -3.73 -6.48 15.19
N THR A 108 -4.91 -6.79 14.63
CA THR A 108 -5.89 -7.73 15.22
C THR A 108 -5.56 -9.20 14.94
N GLY A 109 -4.49 -9.47 14.17
CA GLY A 109 -4.14 -10.82 13.72
C GLY A 109 -4.82 -11.24 12.41
N SER A 110 -5.70 -10.41 11.84
CA SER A 110 -6.31 -10.71 10.53
C SER A 110 -5.33 -10.45 9.37
N ARG A 111 -5.52 -11.22 8.29
CA ARG A 111 -4.73 -11.07 7.06
C ARG A 111 -4.89 -9.68 6.44
N SER A 112 -6.11 -9.18 6.35
CA SER A 112 -6.44 -7.83 5.87
C SER A 112 -7.09 -6.99 6.97
N CYS A 113 -6.86 -5.68 6.94
CA CYS A 113 -7.60 -4.70 7.74
C CYS A 113 -9.08 -4.60 7.33
N PHE A 114 -9.44 -5.08 6.13
CA PHE A 114 -10.77 -4.97 5.56
C PHE A 114 -11.68 -6.19 5.83
N GLY A 115 -11.36 -7.02 6.82
CA GLY A 115 -12.22 -8.14 7.27
C GLY A 115 -13.48 -7.71 8.04
N SER A 116 -14.09 -6.56 7.68
CA SER A 116 -15.00 -5.80 8.54
C SER A 116 -16.27 -6.54 8.98
N ARG A 117 -16.84 -6.07 10.09
CA ARG A 117 -18.19 -6.42 10.58
C ARG A 117 -19.32 -6.01 9.62
N TYR A 118 -19.07 -5.02 8.74
CA TYR A 118 -20.07 -4.41 7.87
C TYR A 118 -19.76 -4.69 6.40
N SER A 119 -19.67 -5.97 6.04
CA SER A 119 -19.62 -6.40 4.65
C SER A 119 -21.05 -6.59 4.12
N LYS A 120 -21.38 -5.94 3.00
CA LYS A 120 -22.65 -6.14 2.31
C LYS A 120 -22.39 -6.36 0.83
N LEU A 121 -22.57 -7.60 0.39
CA LEU A 121 -22.53 -7.94 -1.03
C LEU A 121 -23.93 -7.70 -1.61
N LEU A 122 -23.97 -7.14 -2.81
CA LEU A 122 -25.19 -7.21 -3.61
C LEU A 122 -25.46 -8.69 -3.91
N PRO A 123 -26.72 -9.15 -3.88
CA PRO A 123 -27.06 -10.55 -4.15
C PRO A 123 -26.50 -11.05 -5.49
N GLU A 124 -26.38 -10.15 -6.48
CA GLU A 124 -25.97 -10.47 -7.85
C GLU A 124 -25.05 -9.36 -8.44
N PRO A 125 -23.73 -9.39 -8.16
CA PRO A 125 -22.80 -8.37 -8.66
C PRO A 125 -22.75 -8.28 -10.20
N GLY A 126 -23.01 -9.39 -10.89
CA GLY A 126 -22.95 -9.51 -12.35
C GLY A 126 -24.03 -8.72 -13.11
N LYS A 127 -25.10 -8.26 -12.46
CA LYS A 127 -26.21 -7.54 -13.13
C LYS A 127 -26.02 -6.03 -13.24
N LEU A 128 -24.96 -5.46 -12.64
CA LEU A 128 -24.66 -4.02 -12.67
C LEU A 128 -24.42 -3.45 -14.09
N LYS A 129 -23.99 -4.27 -15.05
CA LYS A 129 -23.74 -3.82 -16.44
C LYS A 129 -25.01 -3.43 -17.22
N SER A 130 -26.20 -3.82 -16.74
CA SER A 130 -27.46 -3.60 -17.48
C SER A 130 -28.17 -2.27 -17.19
N ARG A 131 -27.73 -1.51 -16.17
CA ARG A 131 -28.44 -0.30 -15.71
C ARG A 131 -27.75 1.03 -16.02
N LEU A 132 -26.57 1.01 -16.65
CA LEU A 132 -25.77 2.22 -16.92
C LEU A 132 -25.72 2.60 -18.41
N ILE A 133 -26.52 1.96 -19.27
CA ILE A 133 -26.66 2.28 -20.72
C ILE A 133 -28.13 2.61 -21.05
N ALA A 134 -28.82 3.27 -20.13
CA ALA A 134 -30.11 3.90 -20.38
C ALA A 134 -29.99 5.33 -19.88
N ASP A 135 -29.48 6.19 -20.78
CA ASP A 135 -29.80 7.60 -21.00
C ASP A 135 -28.69 8.24 -21.88
#